data_AF-A0A1G6JWT0-F1
#
_entry.id   AF-A0A1G6JWT0-F1
#
_cell.length_a   1.000
_cell.length_b   1.000
_cell.length_c   1.000
_cell.angle_alpha   90.00
_cell.angle_beta   90.00
_cell.angle_gamma   90.00
#
_symmetry.space_group_name_H-M   'P 1'
#
loop_
_entity.id
_entity.type
_entity.pdbx_description
1 polymer ?
#
loop_
_entity_poly.entity_id
_entity_poly.type
_entity_poly.pdbx_seq_one_letter_code
_entity_poly.pdbx_strand_id
1 'polypeptide(L)'
;MSEIKVFDNLKVKEDNGQVMFDAETAAFGIGLTKKSKGSEYVRWERVNDYLGLSKSGQLIKRGDFITEPQLYKLAIKANSS
;
A
#
# COMPACT_ATOMS: atom_id res chain seq x y z
N MET A 1 12.88 0.09 -17.91
CA MET A 1 11.62 -0.28 -17.26
C MET A 1 11.96 -1.22 -16.13
N SER A 2 11.53 -0.90 -14.92
CA SER A 2 11.72 -1.75 -13.73
C SER A 2 10.85 -3.00 -13.83
N GLU A 3 11.43 -4.18 -13.62
CA GLU A 3 10.71 -5.45 -13.67
C GLU A 3 9.76 -5.58 -12.48
N ILE A 4 8.48 -5.93 -12.72
CA ILE A 4 7.51 -6.21 -11.67
C ILE A 4 7.49 -7.73 -11.43
N LYS A 5 7.75 -8.13 -10.19
CA LYS A 5 7.65 -9.51 -9.69
C LYS A 5 6.46 -9.63 -8.76
N VAL A 6 5.86 -10.82 -8.69
CA VAL A 6 4.70 -11.09 -7.83
C VAL A 6 5.09 -12.15 -6.80
N PHE A 7 4.93 -11.83 -5.53
CA PHE A 7 5.17 -12.74 -4.40
C PHE A 7 3.88 -12.83 -3.58
N ASP A 8 3.21 -13.97 -3.56
CA ASP A 8 1.97 -14.17 -2.80
C ASP A 8 0.94 -13.03 -3.00
N ASN A 9 0.61 -12.74 -4.26
CA ASN A 9 -0.25 -11.62 -4.70
C ASN A 9 0.27 -10.20 -4.41
N LEU A 10 1.40 -10.02 -3.73
CA LEU A 10 2.10 -8.74 -3.57
C LEU A 10 2.95 -8.44 -4.80
N LYS A 11 2.67 -7.34 -5.49
CA LYS A 11 3.50 -6.89 -6.60
C LYS A 11 4.66 -6.05 -6.07
N VAL A 12 5.85 -6.37 -6.53
CA VAL A 12 7.10 -5.75 -6.09
C VAL A 12 7.90 -5.35 -7.31
N LYS A 13 8.56 -4.21 -7.27
CA LYS A 13 9.55 -3.81 -8.29
C LYS A 13 10.79 -3.28 -7.62
N GLU A 14 11.92 -3.40 -8.31
CA GLU A 14 13.14 -2.71 -7.92
C GLU A 14 13.26 -1.42 -8.71
N ASP A 15 13.42 -0.30 -8.02
CA ASP A 15 13.62 1.01 -8.64
C ASP A 15 14.88 1.65 -8.05
N ASN A 16 15.91 1.83 -8.88
CA ASN A 16 17.19 2.45 -8.48
C ASN A 16 17.84 1.79 -7.24
N GLY A 17 17.82 0.47 -7.14
CA GLY A 17 18.36 -0.28 -6.00
C GLY A 17 17.48 -0.24 -4.74
N GLN A 18 16.29 0.36 -4.81
CA GLN A 18 15.29 0.33 -3.76
C GLN A 18 14.14 -0.60 -4.13
N VAL A 19 13.78 -1.50 -3.21
CA VAL A 19 12.59 -2.33 -3.36
C VAL A 19 11.33 -1.51 -3.07
N MET A 20 10.38 -1.57 -3.99
CA MET A 20 9.11 -0.88 -3.93
C MET A 20 7.94 -1.86 -4.06
N PHE A 21 6.84 -1.56 -3.37
CA PHE A 21 5.68 -2.44 -3.24
C PHE A 21 4.45 -1.75 -3.80
N ASP A 22 3.65 -2.45 -4.59
CA ASP A 22 2.38 -1.93 -5.09
C ASP A 22 1.43 -1.66 -3.91
N ALA A 23 0.95 -0.42 -3.81
CA ALA A 23 0.20 0.04 -2.65
C ALA A 23 -1.14 -0.69 -2.48
N GLU A 24 -1.76 -1.12 -3.58
CA GLU A 24 -3.06 -1.78 -3.55
C GLU A 24 -2.92 -3.21 -3.00
N THR A 25 -2.07 -4.02 -3.62
CA THR A 25 -1.83 -5.41 -3.19
C THR A 25 -1.27 -5.47 -1.76
N ALA A 26 -0.40 -4.53 -1.39
CA ALA A 26 0.06 -4.36 -0.01
C ALA A 26 -1.12 -4.11 0.95
N ALA A 27 -1.99 -3.15 0.64
CA ALA A 27 -3.14 -2.81 1.48
C ALA A 27 -4.12 -3.98 1.65
N PHE A 28 -4.31 -4.80 0.61
CA PHE A 28 -5.06 -6.07 0.72
C PHE A 28 -4.40 -7.05 1.69
N GLY A 29 -3.08 -7.27 1.55
CA GLY A 29 -2.34 -8.22 2.37
C GLY A 29 -2.32 -7.88 3.88
N ILE A 30 -2.41 -6.59 4.22
CA ILE A 30 -2.42 -6.12 5.62
C ILE A 30 -3.82 -5.76 6.14
N GLY A 31 -4.88 -6.03 5.38
CA GLY A 31 -6.25 -5.82 5.84
C GLY A 31 -6.72 -4.35 5.87
N LEU A 32 -6.07 -3.44 5.14
CA LEU A 32 -6.56 -2.06 4.95
C LEU A 32 -7.66 -1.97 3.89
N THR A 33 -8.65 -2.85 4.00
CA THR A 33 -9.75 -3.01 3.05
C THR A 33 -11.12 -2.80 3.71
N LYS A 34 -12.14 -2.64 2.88
CA LYS A 34 -13.55 -2.66 3.27
C LYS A 34 -14.34 -3.45 2.24
N LYS A 35 -15.30 -4.24 2.72
CA LYS A 35 -16.30 -4.89 1.87
C LYS A 35 -17.49 -3.95 1.70
N SER A 36 -17.89 -3.73 0.46
CA SER A 36 -19.07 -2.94 0.10
C SER A 36 -19.75 -3.55 -1.11
N LYS A 37 -21.06 -3.81 -1.01
CA LYS A 37 -21.89 -4.35 -2.10
C LYS A 37 -21.30 -5.61 -2.78
N GLY A 38 -20.71 -6.51 -1.99
CA GLY A 38 -20.12 -7.77 -2.48
C GLY A 38 -18.68 -7.67 -3.01
N SER A 39 -18.13 -6.45 -3.10
CA SER A 39 -16.76 -6.21 -3.56
C SER A 39 -15.88 -5.68 -2.44
N GLU A 40 -14.60 -6.03 -2.49
CA GLU A 40 -13.60 -5.56 -1.53
C GLU A 40 -12.76 -4.44 -2.12
N TYR A 41 -12.54 -3.39 -1.34
CA TYR A 41 -11.86 -2.17 -1.76
C TYR A 41 -10.85 -1.70 -0.73
N VAL A 42 -9.74 -1.15 -1.18
CA VAL A 42 -8.76 -0.48 -0.31
C VAL A 42 -9.37 0.75 0.36
N ARG A 43 -9.10 0.93 1.66
CA ARG A 43 -9.40 2.16 2.41
C ARG A 43 -8.30 3.18 2.19
N TRP A 44 -8.29 3.83 1.02
CA TRP A 44 -7.27 4.84 0.68
C TRP A 44 -7.21 5.98 1.68
N GLU A 45 -8.32 6.34 2.32
CA GLU A 45 -8.33 7.29 3.43
C GLU A 45 -7.35 6.87 4.55
N ARG A 46 -7.41 5.62 5.00
CA ARG A 46 -6.56 5.10 6.07
C ARG A 46 -5.12 4.91 5.63
N VAL A 47 -4.89 4.47 4.39
CA VAL A 47 -3.54 4.35 3.84
C VAL A 47 -2.83 5.71 3.90
N ASN A 48 -3.48 6.76 3.41
CA ASN A 48 -2.91 8.10 3.41
C ASN A 48 -2.78 8.71 4.82
N ASP A 49 -3.76 8.48 5.70
CA ASP A 49 -3.70 8.92 7.10
C ASP A 49 -2.53 8.26 7.84
N TYR A 50 -2.33 6.95 7.68
CA TYR A 50 -1.28 6.21 8.38
C TYR A 50 0.11 6.57 7.86
N LEU A 51 0.23 6.93 6.58
CA LEU A 51 1.46 7.48 6.04
C LEU A 51 1.69 8.95 6.44
N GLY A 52 0.65 9.66 6.89
CA GLY A 52 0.72 11.07 7.27
C GLY A 52 0.56 12.03 6.10
N LEU A 53 0.04 11.54 4.96
CA LEU A 53 -0.11 12.29 3.71
C LEU A 53 -1.43 13.05 3.61
N SER A 54 -2.38 12.80 4.52
CA SER A 54 -3.69 13.44 4.50
C SER A 54 -3.70 14.92 4.86
N LYS A 55 -2.61 15.43 5.46
CA LYS A 55 -2.46 16.84 5.86
C LYS A 55 -1.61 17.66 4.89
N SER A 56 -0.66 17.02 4.22
CA SER A 56 0.20 17.62 3.20
C SER A 56 0.89 16.53 2.39
N GLY A 57 1.00 16.72 1.08
CA GLY A 57 1.69 15.81 0.17
C GLY A 57 0.81 15.20 -0.92
N GLN A 58 1.44 14.42 -1.79
CA GLN A 58 0.75 13.66 -2.82
C GLN A 58 0.12 12.41 -2.19
N LEU A 59 -1.19 12.25 -2.37
CA LEU A 59 -1.90 11.07 -1.88
C LEU A 59 -1.54 9.84 -2.70
N ILE A 60 -1.34 8.72 -2.00
CA ILE A 60 -1.22 7.38 -2.57
C ILE A 60 -2.59 6.93 -3.09
N LYS A 61 -2.58 6.41 -4.31
CA LYS A 61 -3.75 5.85 -5.01
C LYS A 61 -3.36 4.55 -5.73
N ARG A 62 -4.35 3.89 -6.33
CA ARG A 62 -4.14 2.69 -7.15
C ARG A 62 -3.07 2.93 -8.22
N GLY A 63 -2.12 1.99 -8.34
CA GLY A 63 -1.01 2.04 -9.29
C GLY A 63 0.25 2.71 -8.73
N ASP A 64 0.16 3.39 -7.58
CA ASP A 64 1.34 3.91 -6.90
C ASP A 64 2.08 2.78 -6.17
N PHE A 65 3.38 2.99 -6.02
CA PHE A 65 4.25 2.10 -5.26
C PHE A 65 4.71 2.82 -3.99
N ILE A 66 4.80 2.07 -2.90
CA ILE A 66 5.30 2.51 -1.61
C ILE A 66 6.65 1.86 -1.31
N THR A 67 7.45 2.52 -0.49
CA THR A 67 8.74 2.01 -0.04
C THR A 67 8.58 1.01 1.11
N GLU A 68 9.61 0.23 1.39
CA GLU A 68 9.62 -0.72 2.51
C GLU A 68 9.28 -0.07 3.87
N PRO A 69 9.85 1.10 4.26
CA PRO A 69 9.47 1.76 5.50
C PRO A 69 7.99 2.16 5.56
N GLN A 70 7.41 2.56 4.42
CA GLN A 70 5.99 2.88 4.33
C GLN A 70 5.13 1.62 4.50
N LEU A 71 5.52 0.51 3.88
CA LEU A 71 4.85 -0.79 4.06
C LEU A 71 4.82 -1.21 5.53
N TYR A 72 5.96 -1.17 6.22
CA TYR A 72 6.03 -1.51 7.64
C TYR A 72 5.17 -0.59 8.50
N LYS A 73 5.21 0.73 8.23
CA LYS A 73 4.38 1.70 8.95
C LYS A 73 2.89 1.37 8.80
N LEU A 74 2.45 1.02 7.60
CA LEU A 74 1.06 0.61 7.35
C LEU A 74 0.71 -0.67 8.10
N ALA A 75 1.55 -1.70 8.04
CA ALA A 75 1.31 -2.98 8.71
C ALA A 75 1.18 -2.82 10.23
N ILE A 76 2.07 -2.03 10.85
CA ILE A 76 2.02 -1.75 12.30
C ILE A 76 0.72 -1.01 12.64
N LYS A 77 0.37 0.03 11.89
CA LYS A 77 -0.84 0.83 12.16
C LYS A 77 -2.13 0.07 11.93
N ALA A 78 -2.18 -0.79 10.90
CA ALA A 78 -3.32 -1.65 10.61
C ALA A 78 -3.62 -2.61 11.77
N ASN A 79 -2.58 -3.17 12.39
CA ASN A 79 -2.71 -4.10 13.52
C ASN A 79 -2.93 -3.42 14.87
N SER A 80 -2.67 -2.11 14.99
CA SER A 80 -2.91 -1.34 16.21
C SER A 80 -4.27 -0.64 16.27
N SER A 81 -5.19 -0.96 15.34
CA SER A 81 -6.47 -0.26 15.14
C SER A 81 -7.70 -1.05 15.55
#